data_AF-V9WBJ4-F1
#
_entry.id   AF-V9WBJ4-F1
#
_cell.length_a   1.000
_cell.length_b   1.000
_cell.length_c   1.000
_cell.angle_alpha   90.00
_cell.angle_beta   90.00
_cell.angle_gamma   90.00
#
_symmetry.space_group_name_H-M   'P 1'
#
loop_
_entity.id
_entity.type
_entity.pdbx_description
1 polymer ?
#
loop_
_entity_poly.entity_id
_entity_poly.type
_entity_poly.pdbx_seq_one_letter_code
_entity_poly.pdbx_strand_id
1 'polypeptide(L)'
;MDKNKLNALALKAKLGCKKSLWEIKAELIDEIHKMSNHNWHSIRNEAKFEESCFTRIDSAVRAFDPRKGNFYNLAMFKINSCLKESRKRFSEAPVVISLSEKPSEIELESTIIDDSAVIDDRLMVNEKIALLAKGDPRKEMILKLWASGVNKTKYIAGVIAKNQGGNISSHETYIHRFRARCRRALA
;
A
#
# COMPACT_ATOMS: atom_id res chain seq x y z
N MET A 1 19.01 -10.72 8.81
CA MET A 1 19.65 -9.38 8.91
C MET A 1 20.67 -9.38 10.05
N ASP A 2 21.93 -9.05 9.77
CA ASP A 2 22.98 -9.01 10.80
C ASP A 2 22.89 -7.68 11.60
N LYS A 3 22.56 -7.80 12.89
CA LYS A 3 22.37 -6.66 13.80
C LYS A 3 23.68 -5.92 14.06
N ASN A 4 24.82 -6.60 14.04
CA ASN A 4 26.12 -5.98 14.31
C ASN A 4 26.59 -5.14 13.13
N LYS A 5 26.40 -5.66 11.90
CA LYS A 5 26.58 -4.88 10.67
C LYS A 5 25.71 -3.61 10.67
N LEU A 6 24.43 -3.73 11.03
CA LEU A 6 23.52 -2.57 11.07
C LEU A 6 23.96 -1.51 12.09
N ASN A 7 24.45 -1.93 13.27
CA ASN A 7 24.98 -1.01 14.28
C ASN A 7 26.22 -0.25 13.77
N ALA A 8 27.14 -0.95 13.11
CA ALA A 8 28.35 -0.33 12.53
C ALA A 8 27.99 0.68 11.42
N LEU A 9 27.05 0.33 10.56
CA LEU A 9 26.53 1.24 9.53
C LEU A 9 25.85 2.46 10.15
N ALA A 10 25.06 2.28 11.22
CA ALA A 10 24.38 3.38 11.89
C ALA A 10 25.36 4.38 12.51
N LEU A 11 26.47 3.90 13.09
CA LEU A 11 27.54 4.77 13.59
C LEU A 11 28.21 5.57 12.46
N LYS A 12 28.55 4.92 11.35
CA LYS A 12 29.12 5.60 10.18
C LYS A 12 28.16 6.62 9.58
N ALA A 13 26.87 6.28 9.49
CA ALA A 13 25.83 7.17 9.01
C ALA A 13 25.62 8.37 9.94
N LYS A 14 25.70 8.16 11.26
CA LYS A 14 25.63 9.22 12.28
C LYS A 14 26.81 10.20 12.17
N LEU A 15 27.99 9.73 11.79
CA LEU A 15 29.17 10.56 11.47
C LEU A 15 29.07 11.28 10.11
N GLY A 16 27.97 11.13 9.38
CA GLY A 16 27.71 11.81 8.11
C GLY A 16 27.95 10.97 6.85
N CYS A 17 28.27 9.68 6.97
CA CYS A 17 28.44 8.81 5.81
C CYS A 17 27.09 8.53 5.11
N LYS A 18 26.81 9.27 4.03
CA LYS A 18 25.59 9.09 3.22
C LYS A 18 25.45 7.67 2.67
N LYS A 19 26.55 7.03 2.26
CA LYS A 19 26.53 5.65 1.75
C LYS A 19 26.00 4.66 2.79
N SER A 20 26.48 4.77 4.03
CA SER A 20 26.00 3.91 5.13
C SER A 20 24.51 4.15 5.42
N LEU A 21 24.02 5.38 5.28
CA LEU A 21 22.60 5.69 5.44
C LEU A 21 21.74 5.03 4.35
N TRP A 22 22.18 5.07 3.09
CA TRP A 22 21.50 4.41 1.98
C TRP A 22 21.47 2.89 2.14
N GLU A 23 22.58 2.29 2.58
CA GLU A 23 22.63 0.84 2.86
C GLU A 23 21.64 0.44 3.96
N ILE A 24 21.51 1.25 5.03
CA ILE A 24 20.50 1.01 6.07
C ILE A 24 19.07 1.09 5.50
N LYS A 25 18.78 2.12 4.70
CA LYS A 25 17.46 2.28 4.08
C LYS A 25 17.12 1.11 3.16
N ALA A 26 18.10 0.66 2.36
CA ALA A 26 17.95 -0.49 1.47
C ALA A 26 17.70 -1.80 2.23
N GLU A 27 18.36 -2.02 3.37
CA GLU A 27 18.14 -3.22 4.20
C GLU A 27 16.75 -3.22 4.88
N LEU A 28 16.15 -2.04 5.10
CA LEU A 28 14.85 -1.89 5.77
C LEU A 28 13.68 -1.67 4.81
N ILE A 29 13.92 -1.44 3.52
CA ILE A 29 12.88 -1.08 2.54
C ILE A 29 11.83 -2.18 2.39
N ASP A 30 12.25 -3.44 2.35
CA ASP A 30 11.34 -4.58 2.19
C ASP A 30 10.37 -4.69 3.36
N GLU A 31 10.84 -4.43 4.59
CA GLU A 31 10.00 -4.44 5.78
C GLU A 31 9.02 -3.25 5.79
N ILE A 32 9.46 -2.08 5.30
CA ILE A 32 8.57 -0.92 5.13
C ILE A 32 7.49 -1.22 4.10
N HIS A 33 7.84 -1.79 2.94
CA HIS A 33 6.88 -2.18 1.90
C HIS A 33 5.92 -3.26 2.40
N LYS A 34 6.40 -4.30 3.09
CA LYS A 34 5.54 -5.32 3.71
C LYS A 34 4.57 -4.69 4.70
N MET A 35 5.04 -3.78 5.55
CA MET A 35 4.21 -3.10 6.53
C MET A 35 3.19 -2.17 5.86
N SER A 36 3.60 -1.39 4.85
CA SER A 36 2.73 -0.55 4.02
C SER A 36 1.63 -1.39 3.38
N ASN A 37 2.00 -2.47 2.70
CA ASN A 37 1.07 -3.39 2.05
C ASN A 37 0.18 -4.16 3.03
N HIS A 38 0.66 -4.53 4.23
CA HIS A 38 -0.17 -5.20 5.22
C HIS A 38 -1.19 -4.26 5.87
N ASN A 39 -0.82 -2.98 6.02
CA ASN A 39 -1.62 -1.98 6.72
C ASN A 39 -2.29 -0.96 5.80
N TRP A 40 -2.24 -1.21 4.50
CA TRP A 40 -2.70 -0.29 3.46
C TRP A 40 -4.12 0.23 3.70
N HIS A 41 -5.00 -0.62 4.24
CA HIS A 41 -6.39 -0.30 4.55
C HIS A 41 -6.55 0.78 5.65
N SER A 42 -5.51 1.01 6.44
CA SER A 42 -5.48 2.01 7.52
C SER A 42 -4.47 3.13 7.25
N ILE A 43 -3.89 3.16 6.04
CA ILE A 43 -2.94 4.18 5.60
C ILE A 43 -3.62 4.98 4.48
N ARG A 44 -3.81 6.28 4.70
CA ARG A 44 -4.49 7.16 3.72
C ARG A 44 -3.70 7.31 2.41
N ASN A 45 -2.38 7.33 2.49
CA ASN A 45 -1.48 7.49 1.36
C ASN A 45 -0.21 6.68 1.62
N GLU A 46 -0.05 5.58 0.88
CA GLU A 46 1.07 4.62 0.99
C GLU A 46 2.42 5.35 0.78
N ALA A 47 2.55 6.15 -0.28
CA ALA A 47 3.79 6.88 -0.58
C ALA A 47 4.22 7.85 0.54
N LYS A 48 3.29 8.65 1.07
CA LYS A 48 3.58 9.56 2.20
C LYS A 48 3.93 8.80 3.48
N PHE A 49 3.37 7.62 3.69
CA PHE A 49 3.69 6.78 4.83
C PHE A 49 5.11 6.20 4.72
N GLU A 50 5.48 5.70 3.55
CA GLU A 50 6.81 5.15 3.29
C GLU A 50 7.89 6.22 3.39
N GLU A 51 7.66 7.41 2.81
CA GLU A 51 8.52 8.59 2.98
C GLU A 51 8.70 8.96 4.46
N SER A 52 7.62 8.92 5.23
CA SER A 52 7.67 9.15 6.68
C SER A 52 8.49 8.08 7.40
N CYS A 53 8.41 6.81 6.99
CA CYS A 53 9.24 5.74 7.53
C CYS A 53 10.73 5.96 7.26
N PHE A 54 11.11 6.40 6.06
CA PHE A 54 12.51 6.74 5.76
C PHE A 54 13.00 7.92 6.60
N THR A 55 12.17 8.93 6.82
CA THR A 55 12.49 10.06 7.70
C THR A 55 12.67 9.61 9.15
N ARG A 56 11.91 8.60 9.60
CA ARG A 56 12.05 7.99 10.91
C ARG A 56 13.35 7.18 11.04
N ILE A 57 13.81 6.53 9.97
CA ILE A 57 15.14 5.89 9.93
C ILE A 57 16.24 6.95 10.09
N ASP A 58 16.15 8.08 9.39
CA ASP A 58 17.12 9.18 9.52
C ASP A 58 17.16 9.71 10.97
N SER A 59 15.99 9.84 11.58
CA SER A 59 15.86 10.23 12.99
C SER A 59 16.45 9.18 13.94
N ALA A 60 16.26 7.88 13.65
CA ALA A 60 16.82 6.79 14.44
C ALA A 60 18.35 6.78 14.36
N VAL A 61 18.94 7.06 13.20
CA VAL A 61 20.41 7.14 13.04
C VAL A 61 20.98 8.27 13.89
N ARG A 62 20.35 9.46 13.87
CA ARG A 62 20.76 10.60 14.70
C ARG A 62 20.70 10.27 16.20
N ALA A 63 19.66 9.56 16.62
CA ALA A 63 19.43 9.20 18.01
C ALA A 63 20.17 7.93 18.47
N PHE A 64 20.84 7.21 17.56
CA PHE A 64 21.43 5.90 17.88
C PHE A 64 22.56 6.02 18.90
N ASP A 65 22.51 5.19 19.92
CA ASP A 65 23.53 5.06 20.97
C ASP A 65 23.76 3.56 21.23
N PRO A 66 24.95 3.01 20.91
CA PRO A 66 25.27 1.60 21.12
C PRO A 66 25.12 1.13 22.57
N ARG A 67 25.25 2.03 23.56
CA ARG A 67 25.11 1.69 24.98
C ARG A 67 23.67 1.38 25.37
N LYS A 68 22.70 1.90 24.61
CA LYS A 68 21.26 1.77 24.89
C LYS A 68 20.62 0.57 24.18
N GLY A 69 21.33 -0.09 23.28
CA GLY A 69 20.86 -1.28 22.57
C GLY A 69 21.24 -1.30 21.09
N ASN A 70 20.57 -2.18 20.33
CA ASN A 70 20.82 -2.33 18.90
C ASN A 70 19.98 -1.35 18.05
N PHE A 71 20.53 -0.95 16.91
CA PHE A 71 19.94 0.02 16.00
C PHE A 71 18.63 -0.49 15.37
N TYR A 72 18.57 -1.78 15.04
CA TYR A 72 17.37 -2.37 14.42
C TYR A 72 16.12 -2.14 15.27
N ASN A 73 16.20 -2.42 16.57
CA ASN A 73 15.08 -2.25 17.48
C ASN A 73 14.66 -0.77 17.57
N LEU A 74 15.63 0.15 17.60
CA LEU A 74 15.35 1.60 17.60
C LEU A 74 14.66 2.04 16.30
N ALA A 75 15.17 1.59 15.15
CA ALA A 75 14.61 1.90 13.84
C ALA A 75 13.18 1.34 13.72
N MET A 76 12.98 0.06 14.04
CA MET A 76 11.66 -0.58 14.00
C MET A 76 10.69 0.04 14.99
N PHE A 77 11.14 0.45 16.18
CA PHE A 77 10.30 1.20 17.11
C PHE A 77 9.78 2.50 16.48
N LYS A 78 10.68 3.30 15.87
CA LYS A 78 10.31 4.57 15.22
C LYS A 78 9.41 4.37 14.00
N ILE A 79 9.65 3.32 13.21
CA ILE A 79 8.84 2.93 12.06
C ILE A 79 7.43 2.52 12.52
N ASN A 80 7.32 1.66 13.55
CA ASN A 80 6.02 1.24 14.09
C ASN A 80 5.24 2.41 14.73
N SER A 81 5.91 3.40 15.33
CA SER A 81 5.26 4.64 15.77
C SER A 81 4.62 5.41 14.60
N CYS A 82 5.28 5.43 13.43
CA CYS A 82 4.72 6.05 12.23
C CYS A 82 3.39 5.39 11.82
N LEU A 83 3.30 4.06 11.92
CA LEU A 83 2.07 3.33 11.65
C LEU A 83 0.96 3.64 12.65
N LYS A 84 1.28 3.82 13.93
CA LYS A 84 0.28 4.24 14.94
C LYS A 84 -0.24 5.65 14.64
N GLU A 85 0.64 6.56 14.25
CA GLU A 85 0.27 7.93 13.88
C GLU A 85 -0.57 7.98 12.60
N SER A 86 -0.24 7.18 11.59
CA SER A 86 -1.01 7.13 10.34
C SER A 86 -2.43 6.60 10.57
N ARG A 87 -2.59 5.61 11.46
CA ARG A 87 -3.89 5.09 11.89
C ARG A 87 -4.73 6.11 12.64
N LYS A 88 -4.13 6.90 13.56
CA LYS A 88 -4.85 7.95 14.30
C LYS A 88 -5.43 9.02 13.38
N ARG A 89 -4.64 9.45 12.38
CA ARG A 89 -5.09 10.39 11.33
C ARG A 89 -6.15 9.80 10.39
N PHE A 90 -6.33 8.48 10.41
CA PHE A 90 -7.40 7.79 9.67
C PHE A 90 -8.69 7.67 10.50
N SER A 91 -8.58 7.62 11.84
CA SER A 91 -9.73 7.59 12.76
C SER A 91 -10.30 8.97 13.11
N GLU A 92 -9.51 10.04 12.93
CA GLU A 92 -10.01 11.40 13.06
C GLU A 92 -10.98 11.69 11.90
N ALA A 93 -12.23 12.00 12.25
CA ALA A 93 -13.27 12.33 11.29
C ALA A 93 -12.77 13.40 10.31
N PRO A 94 -13.11 13.30 9.01
CA PRO A 94 -12.74 14.35 8.07
C PRO A 94 -13.33 15.66 8.56
N VAL A 95 -12.50 16.68 8.73
CA VAL A 95 -12.95 18.06 8.89
C VAL A 95 -13.75 18.39 7.63
N VAL A 96 -15.07 18.45 7.76
CA VAL A 96 -15.98 18.79 6.67
C VAL A 96 -15.76 20.26 6.37
N ILE A 97 -15.00 20.55 5.31
CA ILE A 97 -15.06 21.86 4.67
C ILE A 97 -16.29 21.80 3.76
N SER A 98 -17.39 22.40 4.20
CA SER A 98 -18.61 22.52 3.39
C SER A 98 -18.30 23.38 2.16
N LEU A 99 -18.18 22.73 1.00
CA LEU A 99 -18.28 23.39 -0.30
C LEU A 99 -19.59 22.93 -0.93
N SER A 100 -20.58 23.81 -0.86
CA SER A 100 -21.81 23.74 -1.63
C SER A 100 -21.49 24.10 -3.08
N GLU A 101 -21.83 23.22 -4.05
CA GLU A 101 -22.55 23.57 -5.29
C GLU A 101 -22.71 22.34 -6.22
N LYS A 102 -23.72 22.42 -7.09
CA LYS A 102 -24.62 21.38 -7.60
C LYS A 102 -24.04 20.44 -8.69
N PRO A 103 -24.64 19.26 -8.94
CA PRO A 103 -24.24 18.35 -10.02
C PRO A 103 -24.92 18.72 -11.35
N SER A 104 -24.18 18.70 -12.45
CA SER A 104 -24.72 18.71 -13.81
C SER A 104 -24.33 17.43 -14.54
N GLU A 105 -25.34 16.82 -15.16
CA GLU A 105 -25.33 15.60 -15.98
C GLU A 105 -24.47 15.76 -17.24
N ILE A 106 -23.73 14.71 -17.63
CA ILE A 106 -23.19 14.58 -18.99
C ILE A 106 -23.35 13.12 -19.44
N GLU A 107 -23.98 12.98 -20.60
CA GLU A 107 -24.42 11.77 -21.28
C GLU A 107 -23.28 10.89 -21.81
N LEU A 108 -23.61 9.61 -21.99
CA LEU A 108 -22.76 8.52 -22.42
C LEU A 108 -23.01 8.25 -23.91
N GLU A 109 -22.03 8.54 -24.78
CA GLU A 109 -22.00 8.02 -26.15
C GLU A 109 -20.85 7.05 -26.34
N SER A 110 -21.19 5.85 -26.81
CA SER A 110 -20.27 4.77 -27.16
C SER A 110 -20.18 4.62 -28.68
N THR A 111 -18.98 4.68 -29.24
CA THR A 111 -18.69 4.27 -30.62
C THR A 111 -17.76 3.06 -30.64
N ILE A 112 -18.10 2.07 -31.47
CA ILE A 112 -17.43 0.76 -31.59
C ILE A 112 -16.41 0.81 -32.74
N ILE A 113 -15.14 0.68 -32.37
CA ILE A 113 -13.99 -0.10 -32.92
C ILE A 113 -13.97 -0.44 -34.43
N ASP A 114 -12.86 -0.07 -35.10
CA ASP A 114 -12.10 -0.97 -36.00
C ASP A 114 -10.63 -0.51 -36.10
N ASP A 115 -9.68 -1.36 -35.72
CA ASP A 115 -8.50 -1.65 -36.54
C ASP A 115 -7.60 -2.71 -35.89
N SER A 116 -7.20 -3.67 -36.71
CA SER A 116 -6.47 -4.88 -36.34
C SER A 116 -5.00 -4.60 -35.98
N ALA A 117 -4.75 -4.38 -34.68
CA ALA A 117 -3.43 -4.52 -34.04
C ALA A 117 -3.54 -4.99 -32.56
N VAL A 118 -4.63 -5.69 -32.21
CA VAL A 118 -5.06 -5.96 -30.82
C VAL A 118 -4.37 -7.21 -30.23
N ILE A 119 -3.05 -7.28 -30.30
CA ILE A 119 -2.25 -8.16 -29.43
C ILE A 119 -1.23 -7.29 -28.73
N ASP A 120 -1.66 -6.59 -27.67
CA ASP A 120 -0.91 -6.59 -26.39
C ASP A 120 -1.61 -5.80 -25.28
N ASP A 121 -2.52 -4.87 -25.60
CA ASP A 121 -3.06 -3.99 -24.55
C ASP A 121 -3.94 -4.73 -23.52
N ARG A 122 -4.75 -5.71 -23.96
CA ARG A 122 -5.54 -6.55 -23.03
C ARG A 122 -4.66 -7.51 -22.22
N LEU A 123 -3.58 -8.04 -22.80
CA LEU A 123 -2.65 -8.92 -22.10
C LEU A 123 -1.89 -8.11 -21.03
N MET A 124 -1.36 -6.95 -21.41
CA MET A 124 -0.75 -5.94 -20.53
C MET A 124 -1.68 -5.52 -19.39
N VAL A 125 -2.98 -5.28 -19.67
CA VAL A 125 -3.99 -4.94 -18.66
C VAL A 125 -4.15 -6.08 -17.64
N ASN A 126 -4.26 -7.32 -18.11
CA ASN A 126 -4.42 -8.48 -17.25
C ASN A 126 -3.17 -8.76 -16.41
N GLU A 127 -1.98 -8.60 -16.99
CA GLU A 127 -0.71 -8.73 -16.29
C GLU A 127 -0.53 -7.64 -15.23
N LYS A 128 -0.83 -6.37 -15.55
CA LYS A 128 -0.81 -5.27 -14.58
C LYS A 128 -1.78 -5.52 -13.43
N ILE A 129 -3.00 -5.98 -13.71
CA ILE A 129 -3.98 -6.33 -12.68
C ILE A 129 -3.50 -7.53 -11.85
N ALA A 130 -2.92 -8.55 -12.47
CA ALA A 130 -2.39 -9.72 -11.78
C ALA A 130 -1.23 -9.35 -10.86
N LEU A 131 -0.34 -8.45 -11.28
CA LEU A 131 0.72 -7.89 -10.45
C LEU A 131 0.17 -7.11 -9.25
N LEU A 132 -0.91 -6.34 -9.44
CA LEU A 132 -1.58 -5.61 -8.34
C LEU A 132 -2.24 -6.54 -7.30
N ALA A 133 -2.59 -7.76 -7.71
CA ALA A 133 -3.18 -8.77 -6.83
C ALA A 133 -2.14 -9.69 -6.18
N LYS A 134 -0.95 -9.82 -6.77
CA LYS A 134 0.08 -10.77 -6.35
C LYS A 134 0.40 -10.65 -4.86
N GLY A 135 0.24 -11.76 -4.14
CA GLY A 135 0.57 -11.85 -2.71
C GLY A 135 -0.52 -11.33 -1.78
N ASP A 136 -1.68 -10.89 -2.29
CA ASP A 136 -2.88 -10.63 -1.50
C ASP A 136 -3.95 -11.69 -1.82
N PRO A 137 -4.21 -12.62 -0.87
CA PRO A 137 -5.15 -13.72 -1.12
C PRO A 137 -6.60 -13.25 -1.32
N ARG A 138 -6.97 -12.02 -0.91
CA ARG A 138 -8.29 -11.45 -1.24
C ARG A 138 -8.35 -10.98 -2.68
N LYS A 139 -7.33 -10.23 -3.12
CA LYS A 139 -7.29 -9.71 -4.51
C LYS A 139 -7.22 -10.85 -5.50
N GLU A 140 -6.40 -11.86 -5.23
CA GLU A 140 -6.30 -13.06 -6.08
C GLU A 140 -7.65 -13.79 -6.17
N MET A 141 -8.39 -13.93 -5.07
CA MET A 141 -9.73 -14.51 -5.08
C MET A 141 -10.72 -13.65 -5.89
N ILE A 142 -10.67 -12.33 -5.74
CA ILE A 142 -11.50 -11.40 -6.53
C ILE A 142 -11.20 -11.55 -8.02
N LEU A 143 -9.93 -11.63 -8.41
CA LEU A 143 -9.54 -11.81 -9.81
C LEU A 143 -9.98 -13.16 -10.36
N LYS A 144 -9.84 -14.26 -9.60
CA LYS A 144 -10.35 -15.58 -10.00
C LYS A 144 -11.86 -15.58 -10.23
N LEU A 145 -12.60 -14.86 -9.39
CA LEU A 145 -14.05 -14.72 -9.53
C LEU A 145 -14.43 -13.84 -10.73
N TRP A 146 -13.74 -12.72 -10.96
CA TRP A 146 -13.94 -11.91 -12.17
C TRP A 146 -13.59 -12.68 -13.46
N ALA A 147 -12.49 -13.45 -13.45
CA ALA A 147 -12.06 -14.27 -14.58
C ALA A 147 -13.06 -15.40 -14.91
N SER A 148 -13.81 -15.88 -13.91
CA SER A 148 -14.90 -16.84 -14.10
C SER A 148 -16.25 -16.17 -14.44
N GLY A 149 -16.25 -14.87 -14.72
CA GLY A 149 -17.45 -14.09 -15.11
C GLY A 149 -18.33 -13.65 -13.94
N VAL A 150 -17.91 -13.88 -12.70
CA VAL A 150 -18.66 -13.50 -11.51
C VAL A 150 -18.34 -12.05 -11.15
N ASN A 151 -19.23 -11.13 -11.52
CA ASN A 151 -18.96 -9.69 -11.43
C ASN A 151 -19.72 -8.99 -10.28
N LYS A 152 -20.65 -9.70 -9.63
CA LYS A 152 -21.52 -9.15 -8.58
C LYS A 152 -20.76 -8.99 -7.26
N THR A 153 -20.47 -7.75 -6.87
CA THR A 153 -19.67 -7.41 -5.67
C THR A 153 -20.17 -8.10 -4.40
N LYS A 154 -21.48 -8.08 -4.13
CA LYS A 154 -22.09 -8.70 -2.95
C LYS A 154 -21.85 -10.21 -2.86
N TYR A 155 -21.90 -10.89 -4.00
CA TYR A 155 -21.62 -12.33 -4.07
C TYR A 155 -20.15 -12.62 -3.78
N ILE A 156 -19.24 -11.89 -4.45
CA ILE A 156 -17.79 -12.00 -4.23
C ILE A 156 -17.45 -11.72 -2.76
N ALA A 157 -18.03 -10.68 -2.17
CA ALA A 157 -17.84 -10.34 -0.76
C ALA A 157 -18.29 -11.46 0.18
N GLY A 158 -19.42 -12.12 -0.13
CA GLY A 158 -19.89 -13.29 0.61
C GLY A 158 -18.95 -14.48 0.50
N VAL A 159 -18.39 -14.75 -0.68
CA VAL A 159 -17.39 -15.82 -0.88
C VAL A 159 -16.11 -15.54 -0.11
N ILE A 160 -15.63 -14.29 -0.11
CA ILE A 160 -14.45 -13.89 0.66
C ILE A 160 -14.73 -13.99 2.16
N ALA A 161 -15.89 -13.53 2.64
CA ALA A 161 -16.26 -13.63 4.04
C ALA A 161 -16.30 -15.10 4.53
N LYS A 162 -16.80 -16.02 3.70
CA LYS A 162 -16.82 -17.46 4.01
C LYS A 162 -15.42 -18.06 4.06
N ASN A 163 -14.54 -17.68 3.14
CA ASN A 163 -13.21 -18.28 3.01
C ASN A 163 -12.15 -17.65 3.94
N GLN A 164 -12.30 -16.37 4.28
CA GLN A 164 -11.27 -15.58 4.98
C GLN A 164 -11.79 -14.84 6.22
N GLY A 165 -13.08 -15.02 6.57
CA GLY A 165 -13.71 -14.36 7.70
C GLY A 165 -14.00 -12.88 7.47
N GLY A 166 -14.52 -12.21 8.49
CA GLY A 166 -14.89 -10.79 8.44
C GLY A 166 -16.32 -10.53 7.93
N ASN A 167 -16.70 -9.25 7.91
CA ASN A 167 -18.06 -8.85 7.53
C ASN A 167 -18.18 -8.57 6.02
N ILE A 168 -19.34 -8.90 5.45
CA ILE A 168 -19.60 -8.80 4.01
C ILE A 168 -19.49 -7.35 3.52
N SER A 169 -20.03 -6.38 4.26
CA SER A 169 -20.02 -4.95 3.87
C SER A 169 -18.60 -4.37 3.74
N SER A 170 -17.68 -4.80 4.60
CA SER A 170 -16.27 -4.44 4.55
C SER A 170 -15.61 -5.04 3.32
N HIS A 171 -15.95 -6.29 2.96
CA HIS A 171 -15.46 -6.93 1.74
C HIS A 171 -16.06 -6.30 0.47
N GLU A 172 -17.32 -5.90 0.47
CA GLU A 172 -17.91 -5.12 -0.64
C GLU A 172 -17.15 -3.82 -0.86
N THR A 173 -16.93 -3.07 0.22
CA THR A 173 -16.14 -1.84 0.22
C THR A 173 -14.72 -2.09 -0.30
N TYR A 174 -14.09 -3.19 0.13
CA TYR A 174 -12.77 -3.61 -0.34
C TYR A 174 -12.77 -3.86 -1.86
N ILE A 175 -13.75 -4.60 -2.38
CA ILE A 175 -13.86 -4.93 -3.81
C ILE A 175 -14.04 -3.67 -4.65
N HIS A 176 -14.91 -2.74 -4.24
CA HIS A 176 -15.10 -1.46 -4.93
C HIS A 176 -13.81 -0.64 -4.99
N ARG A 177 -13.06 -0.60 -3.88
CA ARG A 177 -11.76 0.10 -3.81
C ARG A 177 -10.70 -0.56 -4.67
N PHE A 178 -10.64 -1.89 -4.67
CA PHE A 178 -9.71 -2.64 -5.53
C PHE A 178 -10.01 -2.40 -7.01
N ARG A 179 -11.30 -2.39 -7.39
CA ARG A 179 -11.73 -2.07 -8.75
C ARG A 179 -11.33 -0.64 -9.18
N ALA A 180 -11.48 0.33 -8.28
CA ALA A 180 -11.02 1.71 -8.54
C ALA A 180 -9.50 1.82 -8.66
N ARG A 181 -8.73 1.01 -7.93
CA ARG A 181 -7.26 0.93 -8.06
C ARG A 181 -6.86 0.32 -9.40
N CYS A 182 -7.52 -0.75 -9.83
CA CYS A 182 -7.30 -1.33 -11.16
C CYS A 182 -7.56 -0.29 -12.25
N ARG A 183 -8.69 0.41 -12.20
CA ARG A 183 -9.01 1.46 -13.20
C ARG A 183 -7.95 2.56 -13.28
N ARG A 184 -7.43 3.03 -12.14
CA ARG A 184 -6.37 4.05 -12.09
C ARG A 184 -5.02 3.57 -12.62
N ALA A 185 -4.73 2.28 -12.51
CA ALA A 185 -3.47 1.71 -13.00
C ALA A 185 -3.50 1.39 -14.51
N LEU A 186 -4.69 1.43 -15.11
CA LEU A 186 -4.92 1.21 -16.54
C LEU A 186 -5.16 2.51 -17.32
N ALA A 187 -5.36 3.64 -16.61
CA ALA A 187 -5.39 4.99 -17.17
C ALA A 187 -3.96 5.54 -17.29
#